data_AF-A0A377CG30-F1
#
_entry.id   AF-A0A377CG30-F1
#
_cell.length_a   1.000
_cell.length_b   1.000
_cell.length_c   1.000
_cell.angle_alpha   90.00
_cell.angle_beta   90.00
_cell.angle_gamma   90.00
#
_symmetry.space_group_name_H-M   'P 1'
#
loop_
_entity.id
_entity.type
_entity.pdbx_description
1 polymer ?
#
loop_
_entity_poly.entity_id
_entity_poly.type
_entity_poly.pdbx_seq_one_letter_code
_entity_poly.pdbx_strand_id
1 'polypeptide(L)' 'MANKPSAEELKKNLSEMQFYVTQNHGTEPPFTGRLLHNKRDGVYHCLICDAPLFHSPNQV' A
#
# COMPACT_ATOMS: atom_id res chain seq x y z
N MET A 1 8.19 -15.84 -7.49
CA MET A 1 9.12 -14.86 -6.90
C MET A 1 8.77 -13.51 -7.49
N ALA A 2 8.06 -12.65 -6.75
CA ALA A 2 7.60 -11.38 -7.29
C ALA A 2 8.81 -10.45 -7.47
N ASN A 3 8.97 -9.94 -8.69
CA ASN A 3 10.07 -9.08 -9.10
C ASN A 3 9.91 -7.71 -8.40
N LYS A 4 10.52 -7.54 -7.22
CA LYS A 4 10.44 -6.28 -6.46
C LYS A 4 11.19 -5.19 -7.24
N PRO A 5 10.56 -4.04 -7.56
CA PRO A 5 11.23 -2.96 -8.28
C PRO A 5 12.42 -2.42 -7.47
N SER A 6 13.40 -1.84 -8.17
CA SER A 6 14.54 -1.19 -7.52
C SER A 6 14.11 0.04 -6.71
N ALA A 7 14.92 0.44 -5.72
CA ALA A 7 14.58 1.57 -4.85
C ALA A 7 14.39 2.89 -5.63
N GLU A 8 15.17 3.11 -6.68
CA GLU A 8 15.08 4.28 -7.55
C GLU A 8 13.78 4.30 -8.37
N GLU A 9 13.33 3.14 -8.85
CA GLU A 9 12.03 3.02 -9.53
C GLU A 9 10.87 3.27 -8.58
N LEU A 10 10.95 2.75 -7.35
CA LEU A 10 9.92 2.99 -6.33
C LEU A 10 9.84 4.46 -5.97
N LYS A 11 10.97 5.16 -5.83
CA LYS A 11 10.99 6.59 -5.51
C LYS A 11 10.39 7.47 -6.61
N LYS A 12 10.44 7.03 -7.88
CA LYS A 12 9.84 7.75 -9.02
C LYS A 12 8.35 7.46 -9.20
N ASN A 13 7.92 6.24 -8.89
CA ASN A 13 6.54 5.78 -9.17
C ASN A 13 5.58 5.93 -7.98
N LEU A 14 6.11 5.97 -6.75
CA LEU A 14 5.30 6.13 -5.54
C LEU A 14 5.14 7.60 -5.16
N SER A 15 4.02 7.92 -4.51
CA SER A 15 3.93 9.19 -3.79
C SER A 15 4.90 9.21 -2.60
N GLU A 16 5.25 10.41 -2.14
CA GLU A 16 6.15 10.58 -0.99
C GLU A 16 5.66 9.79 0.25
N MET A 17 4.36 9.84 0.54
CA MET A 17 3.76 9.10 1.65
C MET A 17 3.83 7.58 1.45
N GLN A 18 3.55 7.09 0.24
CA GLN A 18 3.63 5.66 -0.07
C GLN A 18 5.06 5.15 0.09
N PHE A 19 6.05 5.89 -0.38
CA PHE A 19 7.46 5.55 -0.21
C PHE A 19 7.86 5.57 1.26
N TYR A 20 7.49 6.62 2.00
CA TYR A 20 7.77 6.77 3.43
C TYR A 20 7.22 5.60 4.25
N VAL A 21 5.95 5.24 4.06
CA VAL A 21 5.32 4.14 4.81
C VAL A 21 5.93 2.79 4.41
N THR A 22 6.05 2.51 3.11
CA THR A 22 6.43 1.15 2.65
C THR A 22 7.91 0.85 2.69
N GLN A 23 8.79 1.85 2.52
CA GLN A 23 10.25 1.64 2.47
C GLN A 23 10.96 2.15 3.73
N ASN A 24 10.45 3.20 4.40
CA ASN A 24 11.10 3.82 5.56
C ASN A 24 10.42 3.47 6.90
N HIS A 25 9.52 2.48 6.91
CA HIS A 25 8.75 2.08 8.10
C HIS A 25 7.99 3.27 8.73
N GLY A 26 7.57 4.22 7.89
CA GLY A 26 6.78 5.36 8.28
C GLY A 26 5.34 4.99 8.64
N THR A 27 4.63 5.92 9.29
CA THR A 27 3.20 5.78 9.59
C THR A 27 2.46 6.96 8.99
N GLU A 28 1.37 6.70 8.26
CA GLU A 28 0.53 7.79 7.76
C GLU A 28 -0.16 8.51 8.94
N PRO A 29 -0.46 9.81 8.82
CA PRO A 29 -1.20 10.51 9.86
C PRO A 29 -2.54 9.82 10.18
N PRO A 30 -2.99 9.91 11.44
CA PRO A 30 -4.21 9.23 11.84
C PRO A 30 -5.41 9.74 11.04
N PHE A 31 -6.27 8.81 10.62
CA PHE A 31 -7.51 9.06 9.88
C PHE A 31 -7.35 9.71 8.49
N THR A 32 -6.15 9.68 7.88
CA THR A 32 -5.92 10.27 6.54
C THR A 32 -5.86 9.26 5.39
N GLY A 33 -5.89 7.96 5.69
CA GLY A 33 -5.76 6.91 4.68
C GLY A 33 -6.86 6.96 3.62
N ARG A 34 -6.48 6.94 2.34
CA ARG A 34 -7.43 7.01 1.21
C ARG A 34 -8.49 5.89 1.23
N LEU A 35 -8.12 4.71 1.73
CA LEU A 35 -8.97 3.52 1.77
C LEU A 35 -9.63 3.30 3.13
N LEU A 36 -9.49 4.26 4.06
CA LEU A 36 -10.00 4.17 5.44
C LEU A 36 -11.50 3.83 5.51
N HIS A 37 -12.31 4.44 4.65
CA HIS A 37 -13.76 4.24 4.61
C HIS A 37 -14.22 3.43 3.40
N ASN A 38 -13.32 2.70 2.74
CA ASN A 38 -13.70 1.86 1.63
C ASN A 38 -14.49 0.64 2.11
N LYS A 39 -15.71 0.46 1.58
CA LYS A 39 -16.60 -0.69 1.88
C LYS A 39 -16.95 -1.50 0.62
N ARG A 40 -16.22 -1.29 -0.49
CA ARG A 40 -16.41 -2.05 -1.72
C ARG A 40 -15.83 -3.46 -1.58
N ASP A 41 -16.45 -4.42 -2.24
CA ASP A 41 -15.92 -5.78 -2.31
C ASP A 41 -14.64 -5.84 -3.18
N GLY A 42 -13.63 -6.58 -2.74
CA GLY A 42 -12.34 -6.69 -3.42
C GLY A 42 -11.19 -7.20 -2.56
N VAL A 43 -9.98 -7.12 -3.10
CA VAL A 43 -8.74 -7.59 -2.46
C VAL A 43 -7.72 -6.45 -2.42
N TYR A 44 -7.16 -6.20 -1.24
CA TYR A 44 -6.04 -5.31 -1.04
C TYR A 44 -4.74 -6.03 -1.35
N HIS A 45 -4.05 -5.54 -2.38
CA HIS A 45 -2.76 -6.04 -2.80
C HIS A 45 -1.64 -5.17 -2.25
N CYS A 46 -0.46 -5.76 -2.06
CA CYS A 46 0.75 -5.03 -1.75
C CYS A 46 1.05 -4.04 -2.87
N LEU A 47 1.14 -2.75 -2.55
CA LEU A 47 1.43 -1.70 -3.53
C LEU A 47 2.75 -1.90 -4.30
N ILE A 48 3.69 -2.68 -3.74
CA ILE A 48 5.05 -2.83 -4.27
C ILE A 48 5.18 -4.05 -5.18
N CYS A 49 4.61 -5.19 -4.78
CA CYS A 49 4.82 -6.46 -5.46
C CYS A 49 3.52 -7.12 -5.93
N ASP A 50 2.38 -6.45 -5.76
CA ASP A 50 1.05 -6.89 -6.15
C ASP A 50 0.60 -8.21 -5.52
N ALA A 51 1.25 -8.65 -4.44
CA ALA A 51 0.83 -9.84 -3.71
C ALA A 51 -0.49 -9.57 -2.97
N PRO A 52 -1.49 -10.49 -3.00
CA PRO A 52 -2.74 -10.32 -2.28
C PRO A 52 -2.50 -10.41 -0.77
N LEU A 53 -3.04 -9.47 0.00
CA LEU A 53 -2.86 -9.41 1.46
C LEU A 53 -4.16 -9.56 2.23
N PHE A 54 -5.20 -8.80 1.88
CA PHE A 54 -6.47 -8.77 2.62
C PHE A 54 -7.68 -8.78 1.70
N HIS A 55 -8.74 -9.48 2.08
CA HIS A 55 -10.06 -9.38 1.42
C HIS A 55 -10.95 -8.37 2.15
N SER A 56 -11.77 -7.64 1.40
CA SER A 56 -12.75 -6.66 1.89
C SER A 56 -13.68 -7.13 3.01
N PRO A 57 -14.16 -8.40 3.10
CA PRO A 57 -15.07 -8.80 4.17
C PRO A 57 -14.42 -8.80 5.55
N ASN A 58 -13.08 -8.77 5.60
CA ASN A 58 -12.32 -8.71 6.84
C ASN A 58 -12.06 -7.25 7.30
N GLN A 59 -12.52 -6.25 6.55
CA GLN A 59 -12.37 -4.84 6.90
C GLN A 59 -13.56 -4.37 7.75
N VAL A 60 -13.37 -4.40 9.08
CA VAL A 60 -14.36 -3.99 10.08
C VAL A 60 -14.57 -2.48 10.05
#